data_AF-A0A2P4T4V1-F1
#
_entry.id   AF-A0A2P4T4V1-F1
#
_cell.length_a   1.000
_cell.length_b   1.000
_cell.length_c   1.000
_cell.angle_alpha   90.00
_cell.angle_beta   90.00
_cell.angle_gamma   90.00
#
_symmetry.space_group_name_H-M   'P 1'
#
loop_
_entity.id
_entity.type
_entity.pdbx_description
1 polymer ?
#
loop_
_entity_poly.entity_id
_entity_poly.type
_entity_poly.pdbx_seq_one_letter_code
_entity_poly.pdbx_strand_id
1 'polypeptide(L)'
;MALICSISNEVPEHPCVSPVSNHVYERRLIEKYIAENGTDPVNNQPLSEEQLIDIKVPSSQPNVAGAGESMDLGELAGMTPEIIQKLQDKATVLTTERKKRGKTVPEELVKPEELSKYRQVASHVGLHSASIPGILALDLCPSDTNKILTGGADKNVIVFDKSSEQILATLKGHSKKVTSVVFHPSQDLVFSASPDATIRIWSVPNASCVQVVRAHEGSVTGLSLHATGDYLLSSSDDQYWAFSDIQTGRVLTKVTDESSGCALTCAQFHPDGLIFGTGTMDSQIKIWDLKERTNVANFPGHSGPITSIAFSENGYYLATAADDSSVKLWDLRKLKNFKTLQLDNNFEVKSLIFDQSGTYLALGGTDVQIYICKQWTEILHFTEHSGLTTGVAFGHHAKFIASTGMDRSLKFYSL
;
A
#
# COMPACT_ATOMS: atom_id res chain seq x y z
N MET A 1 1.57 29.86 -13.01
CA MET A 1 2.43 30.30 -14.14
C MET A 1 3.86 29.91 -13.81
N ALA A 2 4.71 29.65 -14.80
CA ALA A 2 6.14 29.50 -14.55
C ALA A 2 6.75 30.88 -14.20
N LEU A 3 7.73 30.89 -13.30
CA LEU A 3 8.62 32.04 -13.12
C LEU A 3 9.61 32.03 -14.29
N ILE A 4 9.78 33.16 -14.96
CA ILE A 4 10.64 33.32 -16.14
C ILE A 4 11.55 34.53 -15.89
N CYS A 5 12.83 34.40 -16.23
CA CYS A 5 13.83 35.45 -16.12
C CYS A 5 13.59 36.52 -17.19
N SER A 6 13.46 37.78 -16.77
CA SER A 6 13.17 38.92 -17.65
C SER A 6 14.35 39.37 -18.51
N ILE A 7 15.53 38.74 -18.35
CA ILE A 7 16.72 38.96 -19.19
C ILE A 7 16.89 37.85 -20.24
N SER A 8 16.74 36.58 -19.86
CA SER A 8 16.98 35.44 -20.78
C SER A 8 15.71 34.82 -21.39
N ASN A 9 14.53 35.12 -20.85
CA ASN A 9 13.26 34.41 -21.10
C ASN A 9 13.29 32.89 -20.80
N GLU A 10 14.25 32.45 -19.99
CA GLU A 10 14.35 31.06 -19.50
C GLU A 10 13.84 30.95 -18.05
N VAL A 11 13.61 29.72 -17.56
CA VAL A 11 13.30 29.49 -16.15
C VAL A 11 14.59 29.67 -15.33
N PRO A 12 14.65 30.58 -14.35
CA PRO A 12 15.85 30.82 -13.55
C PRO A 12 16.14 29.65 -12.59
N GLU A 13 17.41 29.36 -12.37
CA GLU A 13 17.88 28.42 -11.33
C GLU A 13 17.96 29.12 -9.97
N HIS A 14 18.38 30.39 -9.96
CA HIS A 14 18.45 31.24 -8.78
C HIS A 14 17.60 32.50 -9.00
N PRO A 15 16.27 32.40 -8.91
CA PRO A 15 15.38 33.55 -9.08
C PRO A 15 15.53 34.58 -7.96
N CYS A 16 15.75 35.82 -8.34
CA CYS A 16 15.60 36.98 -7.47
C CYS A 16 14.70 38.04 -8.11
N VAL A 17 14.19 38.97 -7.30
CA VAL A 17 13.31 40.07 -7.72
C VAL A 17 13.98 41.41 -7.44
N SER A 18 13.90 42.31 -8.41
CA SER A 18 14.16 43.74 -8.18
C SER A 18 12.94 44.35 -7.50
N PRO A 19 13.05 44.97 -6.31
CA PRO A 19 11.94 45.67 -5.66
C PRO A 19 11.52 46.94 -6.42
N VAL A 20 12.33 47.38 -7.39
CA VAL A 20 12.13 48.62 -8.16
C VAL A 20 11.29 48.38 -9.41
N SER A 21 11.38 47.20 -10.03
CA SER A 21 10.55 46.79 -11.18
C SER A 21 9.54 45.68 -10.87
N ASN A 22 9.66 45.00 -9.74
CA ASN A 22 8.95 43.75 -9.39
C ASN A 22 9.11 42.63 -10.44
N HIS A 23 10.12 42.71 -11.31
CA HIS A 23 10.42 41.69 -12.31
C HIS A 23 11.35 40.61 -11.73
N VAL A 24 11.18 39.38 -12.21
CA VAL A 24 11.98 38.21 -11.83
C VAL A 24 13.18 38.11 -12.76
N TYR A 25 14.34 37.80 -12.18
CA TYR A 25 15.62 37.66 -12.86
C TYR A 25 16.36 36.41 -12.37
N GLU A 26 17.22 35.85 -13.21
CA GLU A 26 18.29 34.94 -12.78
C GLU A 26 19.39 35.77 -12.12
N ARG A 27 19.71 35.46 -10.86
CA ARG A 27 20.57 36.27 -9.99
C ARG A 27 21.90 36.66 -10.66
N ARG A 28 22.61 35.67 -11.23
CA ARG A 28 23.88 35.85 -11.95
C ARG A 28 23.81 36.82 -13.13
N LEU A 29 22.64 36.99 -13.75
CA LEU A 29 22.45 37.89 -14.89
C LEU A 29 22.15 39.33 -14.45
N ILE A 30 21.34 39.52 -13.40
CA ILE A 30 21.01 40.85 -12.89
C ILE A 30 22.17 41.47 -12.09
N GLU A 31 22.91 40.69 -11.29
CA GLU A 31 24.13 41.16 -10.62
C GLU A 31 25.15 41.69 -11.66
N LYS A 32 25.40 40.94 -12.74
CA LYS A 32 26.28 41.40 -13.83
C LYS A 32 25.77 42.69 -14.48
N TYR A 33 24.46 42.81 -14.72
CA TYR A 33 23.89 44.01 -15.33
C TYR A 33 24.00 45.24 -14.41
N ILE A 34 23.79 45.07 -13.11
CA ILE A 34 23.99 46.12 -12.09
C ILE A 34 25.46 46.54 -12.04
N ALA A 35 26.40 45.59 -12.04
CA ALA A 35 27.83 45.88 -12.06
C ALA A 35 28.30 46.63 -13.33
N GLU A 36 27.61 46.44 -14.47
CA GLU A 36 27.92 47.11 -15.74
C GLU A 36 27.19 48.46 -15.92
N ASN A 37 25.98 48.64 -15.38
CA ASN A 37 25.11 49.81 -15.68
C ASN A 37 24.55 50.57 -14.45
N GLY A 38 24.56 49.98 -13.25
CA GLY A 38 24.05 50.59 -12.02
C GLY A 38 22.52 50.76 -11.93
N THR A 39 21.78 50.11 -12.83
CA THR A 39 20.32 50.32 -13.01
C THR A 39 19.56 49.00 -13.25
N ASP A 40 18.24 49.05 -13.06
CA ASP A 40 17.31 47.97 -13.40
C ASP A 40 17.10 47.86 -14.94
N PRO A 41 17.22 46.67 -15.56
CA PRO A 41 17.11 46.49 -17.01
C PRO A 41 15.76 46.88 -17.63
N VAL A 42 14.67 46.85 -16.86
CA VAL A 42 13.30 47.02 -17.37
C VAL A 42 12.83 48.47 -17.24
N ASN A 43 13.24 49.20 -16.21
CA ASN A 43 12.79 50.58 -15.98
C ASN A 43 13.91 51.63 -15.84
N ASN A 44 15.18 51.24 -15.95
CA ASN A 44 16.37 52.11 -15.88
C ASN A 44 16.49 52.94 -14.59
N GLN A 45 15.80 52.56 -13.51
CA GLN A 45 15.97 53.19 -12.20
C GLN A 45 17.22 52.65 -11.50
N PRO A 46 17.88 53.43 -10.62
CA PRO A 46 19.07 52.98 -9.90
C PRO A 46 18.74 51.78 -8.99
N LEU A 47 19.57 50.75 -9.06
CA LEU A 47 19.40 49.48 -8.35
C LEU A 47 20.78 48.98 -7.91
N SER A 48 20.92 48.54 -6.64
CA SER A 48 22.14 47.90 -6.14
C SER A 48 21.92 46.41 -5.86
N GLU A 49 23.00 45.62 -5.88
CA GLU A 49 22.96 44.17 -5.63
C GLU A 49 22.35 43.83 -4.26
N GLU A 50 22.63 44.65 -3.25
CA GLU A 50 22.07 44.55 -1.88
C GLU A 50 20.54 44.72 -1.80
N GLN A 51 19.90 45.23 -2.85
CA GLN A 51 18.45 45.44 -2.91
C GLN A 51 17.71 44.26 -3.54
N LEU A 52 18.40 43.27 -4.12
CA LEU A 52 17.76 42.10 -4.74
C LEU A 52 17.17 41.16 -3.68
N ILE A 53 15.94 40.71 -3.91
CA ILE A 53 15.21 39.81 -3.00
C ILE A 53 15.18 38.40 -3.59
N ASP A 54 15.83 37.43 -2.95
CA ASP A 54 15.84 36.03 -3.39
C ASP A 54 14.45 35.38 -3.25
N ILE A 55 13.99 34.70 -4.31
CA ILE A 55 12.82 33.80 -4.25
C ILE A 55 13.32 32.41 -3.84
N LYS A 56 12.91 31.93 -2.68
CA LYS A 56 13.10 30.51 -2.30
C LYS A 56 12.24 29.61 -3.18
N VAL A 57 12.85 29.02 -4.21
CA VAL A 57 12.29 27.88 -4.96
C VAL A 57 12.87 26.58 -4.36
N PRO A 58 12.05 25.53 -4.12
CA PRO A 58 12.58 24.21 -3.75
C PRO A 58 13.40 23.65 -4.93
N SER A 59 14.72 23.54 -4.75
CA SER A 59 15.66 23.22 -5.82
C SER A 59 15.53 21.76 -6.27
N SER A 60 15.66 21.53 -7.58
CA SER A 60 15.55 20.20 -8.19
C SER A 60 16.77 19.86 -9.05
N GLN A 61 17.92 19.61 -8.40
CA GLN A 61 19.11 19.02 -9.03
C GLN A 61 19.61 17.80 -8.22
N PRO A 62 20.29 16.82 -8.86
CA PRO A 62 20.55 15.52 -8.24
C PRO A 62 21.85 15.48 -7.42
N ASN A 63 21.73 15.49 -6.09
CA ASN A 63 22.89 15.34 -5.20
C ASN A 63 23.50 13.92 -5.23
N VAL A 64 24.83 13.87 -5.34
CA VAL A 64 25.62 12.63 -5.29
C VAL A 64 26.17 12.42 -3.88
N ALA A 65 25.55 11.50 -3.14
CA ALA A 65 26.07 10.75 -1.98
C ALA A 65 27.06 11.45 -1.01
N GLY A 66 26.57 11.83 0.18
CA GLY A 66 27.46 12.05 1.34
C GLY A 66 26.82 12.74 2.54
N ALA A 67 26.77 12.03 3.68
CA ALA A 67 26.19 12.47 4.96
C ALA A 67 24.66 12.73 4.95
N GLY A 68 24.04 12.60 6.12
CA GLY A 68 22.58 12.64 6.26
C GLY A 68 22.05 14.05 6.49
N GLU A 69 21.32 14.59 5.51
CA GLU A 69 20.39 15.70 5.75
C GLU A 69 19.13 15.13 6.41
N SER A 70 18.80 15.60 7.61
CA SER A 70 17.53 15.26 8.26
C SER A 70 16.39 15.94 7.48
N MET A 71 15.69 15.18 6.65
CA MET A 71 14.60 15.71 5.83
C MET A 71 13.51 16.31 6.72
N ASP A 72 13.13 17.55 6.44
CA ASP A 72 12.08 18.25 7.18
C ASP A 72 10.74 17.53 6.95
N LEU A 73 10.26 16.85 8.00
CA LEU A 73 8.96 16.19 8.04
C LEU A 73 7.85 17.24 8.14
N GLY A 74 7.67 17.99 7.04
CA GLY A 74 6.82 19.17 6.94
C GLY A 74 5.46 18.93 7.58
N GLU A 75 5.21 19.66 8.67
CA GLU A 75 4.28 19.36 9.77
C GLU A 75 3.35 18.15 9.54
N LEU A 76 3.68 17.03 10.19
CA LEU A 76 2.74 15.91 10.37
C LEU A 76 1.40 16.46 10.84
N ALA A 77 0.40 16.42 9.97
CA ALA A 77 -0.85 17.18 10.14
C ALA A 77 -1.68 16.75 11.36
N GLY A 78 -1.29 15.62 11.99
CA GLY A 78 -1.90 15.07 13.17
C GLY A 78 -3.20 14.32 12.87
N MET A 79 -3.61 13.51 13.83
CA MET A 79 -4.99 13.01 13.87
C MET A 79 -5.79 14.00 14.72
N THR A 80 -6.59 14.84 14.06
CA THR A 80 -7.49 15.76 14.75
C THR A 80 -8.56 14.97 15.53
N PRO A 81 -9.19 15.57 16.57
CA PRO A 81 -10.30 14.93 17.28
C PRO A 81 -11.45 14.51 16.35
N GLU A 82 -11.70 15.26 15.29
CA GLU A 82 -12.71 14.96 14.27
C GLU A 82 -12.38 13.69 13.47
N ILE A 83 -11.10 13.51 13.08
CA ILE A 83 -10.64 12.27 12.45
C ILE A 83 -10.82 11.11 13.42
N ILE A 84 -10.36 11.25 14.67
CA ILE A 84 -10.48 10.19 15.69
C ILE A 84 -11.95 9.80 15.91
N GLN A 85 -12.86 10.77 16.00
CA GLN A 85 -14.30 10.51 16.12
C GLN A 85 -14.85 9.77 14.90
N LYS A 86 -14.52 10.21 13.68
CA LYS A 86 -14.94 9.54 12.42
C LYS A 86 -14.47 8.08 12.36
N LEU A 87 -13.26 7.77 12.83
CA LEU A 87 -12.75 6.40 12.94
C LEU A 87 -13.57 5.59 13.97
N GLN A 88 -13.85 6.16 15.15
CA GLN A 88 -14.64 5.51 16.22
C GLN A 88 -16.11 5.27 15.85
N ASP A 89 -16.76 6.22 15.17
CA ASP A 89 -18.14 6.09 14.69
C ASP A 89 -18.24 4.96 13.66
N LYS A 90 -17.32 4.92 12.69
CA LYS A 90 -17.25 3.86 11.69
C LYS A 90 -17.01 2.50 12.32
N ALA A 91 -16.06 2.41 13.26
CA ALA A 91 -15.79 1.18 14.02
C ALA A 91 -17.03 0.70 14.79
N THR A 92 -17.77 1.62 15.42
CA THR A 92 -19.00 1.32 16.16
C THR A 92 -20.09 0.75 15.25
N VAL A 93 -20.26 1.30 14.04
CA VAL A 93 -21.16 0.75 13.01
C VAL A 93 -20.71 -0.64 12.56
N LEU A 94 -19.45 -0.82 12.18
CA LEU A 94 -18.91 -2.09 11.69
C LEU A 94 -19.00 -3.20 12.75
N THR A 95 -18.64 -2.90 14.00
CA THR A 95 -18.81 -3.80 15.14
C THR A 95 -20.29 -4.15 15.37
N THR A 96 -21.22 -3.21 15.14
CA THR A 96 -22.66 -3.45 15.30
C THR A 96 -23.22 -4.34 14.19
N GLU A 97 -22.87 -4.10 12.93
CA GLU A 97 -23.25 -4.98 11.82
C GLU A 97 -22.63 -6.38 11.95
N ARG A 98 -21.37 -6.48 12.41
CA ARG A 98 -20.75 -7.78 12.70
C ARG A 98 -21.44 -8.51 13.85
N LYS A 99 -21.92 -7.81 14.89
CA LYS A 99 -22.73 -8.40 15.97
C LYS A 99 -24.11 -8.86 15.48
N LYS A 100 -24.74 -8.14 14.54
CA LYS A 100 -26.01 -8.56 13.89
C LYS A 100 -25.81 -9.81 13.02
N ARG A 101 -24.75 -9.85 12.19
CA ARG A 101 -24.35 -11.04 11.41
C ARG A 101 -23.99 -12.21 12.33
N GLY A 102 -23.29 -11.94 13.43
CA GLY A 102 -22.97 -12.92 14.47
C GLY A 102 -22.19 -14.11 13.91
N LYS A 103 -22.85 -15.28 13.82
CA LYS A 103 -22.32 -16.50 13.20
C LYS A 103 -23.13 -16.97 11.98
N THR A 104 -24.03 -16.15 11.44
CA THR A 104 -24.73 -16.53 10.21
C THR A 104 -23.76 -16.42 9.03
N VAL A 105 -23.59 -17.54 8.34
CA VAL A 105 -22.89 -17.61 7.06
C VAL A 105 -23.88 -17.13 5.99
N PRO A 106 -23.49 -16.27 5.03
CA PRO A 106 -24.38 -15.87 3.94
C PRO A 106 -24.91 -17.10 3.17
N GLU A 107 -26.20 -17.14 2.87
CA GLU A 107 -26.82 -18.29 2.18
C GLU A 107 -26.28 -18.49 0.75
N GLU A 108 -25.75 -17.42 0.14
CA GLU A 108 -25.05 -17.44 -1.15
C GLU A 108 -23.57 -17.88 -1.06
N LEU A 109 -23.01 -18.12 0.12
CA LEU A 109 -21.62 -18.60 0.24
C LEU A 109 -21.53 -20.03 -0.29
N VAL A 110 -20.62 -20.25 -1.24
CA VAL A 110 -20.39 -21.59 -1.82
C VAL A 110 -19.97 -22.58 -0.74
N LYS A 111 -20.59 -23.76 -0.74
CA LYS A 111 -20.40 -24.77 0.31
C LYS A 111 -19.07 -25.50 0.15
N PRO A 112 -18.49 -26.08 1.21
CA PRO A 112 -17.23 -26.83 1.13
C PRO A 112 -17.28 -27.98 0.10
N GLU A 113 -18.44 -28.61 -0.09
CA GLU A 113 -18.68 -29.71 -1.04
C GLU A 113 -18.75 -29.26 -2.52
N GLU A 114 -18.96 -27.96 -2.76
CA GLU A 114 -18.97 -27.34 -4.09
C GLU A 114 -17.60 -26.73 -4.37
N LEU A 115 -17.03 -26.05 -3.37
CA LEU A 115 -15.68 -25.50 -3.37
C LEU A 115 -14.63 -26.60 -3.63
N SER A 116 -14.74 -27.78 -3.02
CA SER A 116 -13.82 -28.92 -3.25
C SER A 116 -13.79 -29.48 -4.68
N LYS A 117 -14.68 -29.00 -5.58
CA LYS A 117 -14.74 -29.39 -7.00
C LYS A 117 -14.19 -28.30 -7.93
N TYR A 118 -13.68 -27.21 -7.37
CA TYR A 118 -13.11 -26.12 -8.15
C TYR A 118 -11.86 -26.59 -8.91
N ARG A 119 -11.66 -26.01 -10.09
CA ARG A 119 -10.52 -26.24 -10.97
C ARG A 119 -10.16 -24.96 -11.69
N GLN A 120 -8.96 -24.88 -12.25
CA GLN A 120 -8.57 -23.75 -13.09
C GLN A 120 -9.50 -23.66 -14.30
N VAL A 121 -10.22 -22.56 -14.44
CA VAL A 121 -11.12 -22.28 -15.56
C VAL A 121 -10.53 -21.31 -16.58
N ALA A 122 -9.60 -20.45 -16.15
CA ALA A 122 -8.88 -19.51 -17.02
C ALA A 122 -7.50 -19.16 -16.43
N SER A 123 -6.58 -18.77 -17.31
CA SER A 123 -5.20 -18.40 -16.98
C SER A 123 -4.70 -17.33 -17.94
N HIS A 124 -4.74 -16.06 -17.52
CA HIS A 124 -4.36 -14.92 -18.33
C HIS A 124 -2.85 -14.65 -18.16
N VAL A 125 -2.09 -14.81 -19.23
CA VAL A 125 -0.65 -14.53 -19.28
C VAL A 125 -0.38 -13.26 -20.07
N GLY A 126 0.67 -12.53 -19.70
CA GLY A 126 1.09 -11.33 -20.43
C GLY A 126 0.32 -10.05 -20.10
N LEU A 127 -0.35 -9.99 -18.94
CA LEU A 127 -0.80 -8.72 -18.36
C LEU A 127 0.41 -7.78 -18.17
N HIS A 128 1.40 -8.25 -17.43
CA HIS A 128 2.68 -7.57 -17.19
C HIS A 128 3.76 -8.00 -18.20
N SER A 129 4.83 -7.22 -18.32
CA SER A 129 5.91 -7.42 -19.30
C SER A 129 6.43 -8.85 -19.36
N ALA A 130 6.40 -9.47 -20.56
CA ALA A 130 6.90 -10.82 -20.77
C ALA A 130 8.40 -11.00 -20.42
N SER A 131 9.20 -9.92 -20.47
CA SER A 131 10.64 -9.91 -20.20
C SER A 131 11.03 -9.84 -18.73
N ILE A 132 10.09 -9.50 -17.83
CA ILE A 132 10.35 -9.37 -16.39
C ILE A 132 9.41 -10.34 -15.66
N PRO A 133 9.91 -11.42 -15.04
CA PRO A 133 9.05 -12.41 -14.40
C PRO A 133 8.41 -11.88 -13.12
N GLY A 134 7.10 -12.13 -13.01
CA GLY A 134 6.33 -12.01 -11.78
C GLY A 134 5.28 -10.91 -11.74
N ILE A 135 4.05 -11.34 -11.46
CA ILE A 135 3.08 -10.52 -10.75
C ILE A 135 3.39 -10.70 -9.26
N LEU A 136 3.34 -9.64 -8.47
CA LEU A 136 3.84 -9.60 -7.09
C LEU A 136 2.75 -9.26 -6.06
N ALA A 137 1.66 -8.65 -6.50
CA ALA A 137 0.52 -8.31 -5.64
C ALA A 137 -0.79 -8.43 -6.44
N LEU A 138 -1.86 -8.79 -5.74
CA LEU A 138 -3.22 -8.99 -6.26
C LEU A 138 -4.22 -8.37 -5.27
N ASP A 139 -5.22 -7.68 -5.80
CA ASP A 139 -6.45 -7.34 -5.06
C ASP A 139 -7.68 -7.39 -5.99
N LEU A 140 -8.88 -7.53 -5.40
CA LEU A 140 -10.17 -7.56 -6.08
C LEU A 140 -11.05 -6.43 -5.57
N CYS A 141 -11.76 -5.71 -6.44
CA CYS A 141 -12.58 -4.59 -5.98
C CYS A 141 -13.74 -5.10 -5.10
N PRO A 142 -13.88 -4.66 -3.83
CA PRO A 142 -14.84 -5.24 -2.90
C PRO A 142 -16.32 -5.11 -3.31
N SER A 143 -16.67 -4.15 -4.18
CA SER A 143 -18.02 -3.94 -4.69
C SER A 143 -18.30 -4.62 -6.04
N ASP A 144 -17.26 -4.87 -6.84
CA ASP A 144 -17.34 -5.60 -8.11
C ASP A 144 -16.07 -6.44 -8.29
N THR A 145 -16.11 -7.70 -7.84
CA THR A 145 -14.94 -8.58 -7.89
C THR A 145 -14.53 -8.98 -9.31
N ASN A 146 -15.22 -8.53 -10.37
CA ASN A 146 -14.72 -8.67 -11.74
C ASN A 146 -13.59 -7.68 -12.03
N LYS A 147 -13.53 -6.52 -11.35
CA LYS A 147 -12.39 -5.60 -11.39
C LYS A 147 -11.25 -6.15 -10.51
N ILE A 148 -10.07 -6.31 -11.12
CA ILE A 148 -8.88 -6.92 -10.53
C ILE A 148 -7.70 -5.98 -10.67
N LEU A 149 -6.85 -5.93 -9.65
CA LEU A 149 -5.69 -5.05 -9.56
C LEU A 149 -4.44 -5.90 -9.39
N THR A 150 -3.49 -5.79 -10.30
CA THR A 150 -2.22 -6.53 -10.24
C THR A 150 -1.01 -5.61 -10.21
N GLY A 151 -0.11 -5.85 -9.26
CA GLY A 151 1.17 -5.15 -9.12
C GLY A 151 2.31 -5.95 -9.74
N GLY A 152 3.06 -5.37 -10.67
CA GLY A 152 4.08 -6.09 -11.44
C GLY A 152 5.51 -5.92 -10.95
N ALA A 153 6.32 -6.96 -11.19
CA ALA A 153 7.78 -6.82 -11.21
C ALA A 153 8.26 -5.82 -12.27
N ASP A 154 7.46 -5.60 -13.32
CA ASP A 154 7.68 -4.65 -14.41
C ASP A 154 7.37 -3.18 -14.06
N LYS A 155 7.12 -2.88 -12.77
CA LYS A 155 6.84 -1.53 -12.21
C LYS A 155 5.48 -0.94 -12.58
N ASN A 156 4.66 -1.67 -13.35
CA ASN A 156 3.32 -1.23 -13.71
C ASN A 156 2.29 -1.74 -12.68
N VAL A 157 1.18 -1.02 -12.56
CA VAL A 157 -0.05 -1.51 -11.92
C VAL A 157 -1.10 -1.65 -13.00
N ILE A 158 -1.81 -2.77 -13.02
CA ILE A 158 -2.78 -3.09 -14.07
C ILE A 158 -4.14 -3.30 -13.44
N VAL A 159 -5.15 -2.67 -14.05
CA VAL A 159 -6.56 -2.91 -13.75
C VAL A 159 -7.11 -3.78 -14.87
N PHE A 160 -7.55 -4.99 -14.53
CA PHE A 160 -8.11 -5.98 -15.44
C PHE A 160 -9.59 -6.21 -15.10
N ASP A 161 -10.44 -6.36 -16.11
CA ASP A 161 -11.83 -6.76 -15.96
C ASP A 161 -12.01 -8.21 -16.43
N LYS A 162 -12.35 -9.07 -15.47
CA LYS A 162 -12.66 -10.48 -15.68
C LYS A 162 -13.91 -10.71 -16.55
N SER A 163 -14.83 -9.76 -16.65
CA SER A 163 -16.10 -9.92 -17.36
C SER A 163 -16.01 -9.65 -18.86
N SER A 164 -15.16 -8.69 -19.29
CA SER A 164 -14.81 -8.47 -20.70
C SER A 164 -13.46 -9.08 -21.14
N GLU A 165 -12.71 -9.64 -20.18
CA GLU A 165 -11.33 -10.11 -20.33
C GLU A 165 -10.34 -9.04 -20.85
N GLN A 166 -10.62 -7.76 -20.56
CA GLN A 166 -9.81 -6.62 -21.01
C GLN A 166 -8.97 -5.99 -19.89
N ILE A 167 -7.85 -5.38 -20.27
CA ILE A 167 -7.15 -4.41 -19.42
C ILE A 167 -7.91 -3.08 -19.49
N LEU A 168 -8.47 -2.64 -18.35
CA LEU A 168 -9.13 -1.34 -18.22
C LEU A 168 -8.12 -0.19 -18.13
N ALA A 169 -7.00 -0.40 -17.44
CA ALA A 169 -5.96 0.63 -17.28
C ALA A 169 -4.57 0.00 -17.04
N THR A 170 -3.54 0.61 -17.61
CA THR A 170 -2.12 0.31 -17.33
C THR A 170 -1.46 1.55 -16.74
N LEU A 171 -1.30 1.54 -15.42
CA LEU A 171 -0.84 2.64 -14.60
C LEU A 171 0.70 2.58 -14.48
N LYS A 172 1.38 3.64 -14.92
CA LYS A 172 2.85 3.68 -15.02
C LYS A 172 3.42 4.85 -14.23
N GLY A 173 4.49 4.61 -13.46
CA GLY A 173 5.18 5.68 -12.73
C GLY A 173 6.03 5.26 -11.53
N HIS A 174 5.91 4.03 -11.02
CA HIS A 174 6.87 3.51 -10.04
C HIS A 174 8.26 3.30 -10.67
N SER A 175 9.31 3.55 -9.91
CA SER A 175 10.71 3.40 -10.37
C SER A 175 11.29 2.03 -10.01
N LYS A 176 10.65 1.30 -9.07
CA LYS A 176 10.93 -0.11 -8.73
C LYS A 176 9.65 -0.96 -8.88
N LYS A 177 9.77 -2.27 -8.64
CA LYS A 177 8.68 -3.26 -8.69
C LYS A 177 7.53 -2.88 -7.74
N VAL A 178 6.28 -3.17 -8.08
CA VAL A 178 5.15 -2.94 -7.18
C VAL A 178 5.04 -4.10 -6.18
N THR A 179 4.98 -3.81 -4.88
CA THR A 179 4.98 -4.81 -3.79
C THR A 179 3.64 -4.97 -3.07
N SER A 180 2.76 -3.98 -3.15
CA SER A 180 1.38 -4.11 -2.65
C SER A 180 0.45 -3.25 -3.50
N VAL A 181 -0.78 -3.71 -3.67
CA VAL A 181 -1.85 -2.98 -4.37
C VAL A 181 -3.15 -3.12 -3.57
N VAL A 182 -4.00 -2.08 -3.58
CA VAL A 182 -5.30 -2.08 -2.89
C VAL A 182 -6.34 -1.31 -3.71
N PHE A 183 -7.53 -1.86 -3.88
CA PHE A 183 -8.70 -1.16 -4.43
C PHE A 183 -9.36 -0.26 -3.39
N HIS A 184 -9.86 0.88 -3.84
CA HIS A 184 -10.91 1.59 -3.10
C HIS A 184 -12.29 0.91 -3.35
N PRO A 185 -13.16 0.73 -2.32
CA PRO A 185 -14.37 -0.09 -2.45
C PRO A 185 -15.57 0.58 -3.16
N SER A 186 -15.57 1.90 -3.37
CA SER A 186 -16.72 2.60 -4.01
C SER A 186 -16.34 3.65 -5.07
N GLN A 187 -15.33 4.48 -4.83
CA GLN A 187 -14.67 5.32 -5.84
C GLN A 187 -13.78 4.47 -6.77
N ASP A 188 -13.67 4.82 -8.06
CA ASP A 188 -12.70 4.24 -9.02
C ASP A 188 -11.26 4.75 -8.78
N LEU A 189 -10.78 4.63 -7.54
CA LEU A 189 -9.40 4.85 -7.13
C LEU A 189 -8.71 3.52 -6.82
N VAL A 190 -7.41 3.45 -7.12
CA VAL A 190 -6.55 2.33 -6.71
C VAL A 190 -5.24 2.84 -6.13
N PHE A 191 -4.65 2.03 -5.25
CA PHE A 191 -3.47 2.38 -4.48
C PHE A 191 -2.37 1.37 -4.73
N SER A 192 -1.12 1.82 -4.77
CA SER A 192 0.04 0.93 -4.90
C SER A 192 1.24 1.39 -4.10
N ALA A 193 1.97 0.42 -3.55
CA ALA A 193 3.20 0.58 -2.80
C ALA A 193 4.37 -0.11 -3.52
N SER A 194 5.57 0.41 -3.33
CA SER A 194 6.77 -0.02 -4.04
C SER A 194 8.02 0.14 -3.15
N PRO A 195 9.09 -0.63 -3.38
CA PRO A 195 10.39 -0.39 -2.80
C PRO A 195 11.04 0.94 -3.22
N ASP A 196 10.41 1.75 -4.08
CA ASP A 196 10.83 3.12 -4.41
C ASP A 196 10.41 4.19 -3.39
N ALA A 197 9.98 3.77 -2.19
CA ALA A 197 9.56 4.62 -1.08
C ALA A 197 8.30 5.46 -1.33
N THR A 198 7.66 5.32 -2.50
CA THR A 198 6.40 6.00 -2.81
C THR A 198 5.17 5.10 -2.66
N ILE A 199 4.08 5.70 -2.19
CA ILE A 199 2.73 5.17 -2.30
C ILE A 199 2.01 6.04 -3.34
N ARG A 200 1.39 5.42 -4.32
CA ARG A 200 0.73 6.12 -5.43
C ARG A 200 -0.77 5.88 -5.39
N ILE A 201 -1.51 6.97 -5.54
CA ILE A 201 -2.98 7.00 -5.62
C ILE A 201 -3.32 7.30 -7.07
N TRP A 202 -4.08 6.41 -7.70
CA TRP A 202 -4.38 6.48 -9.13
C TRP A 202 -5.89 6.57 -9.39
N SER A 203 -6.26 7.31 -10.44
CA SER A 203 -7.61 7.34 -10.98
C SER A 203 -7.70 6.33 -12.12
N VAL A 204 -8.54 5.30 -11.98
CA VAL A 204 -8.68 4.24 -13.00
C VAL A 204 -9.20 4.80 -14.33
N PRO A 205 -10.27 5.62 -14.38
CA PRO A 205 -10.82 6.09 -15.66
C PRO A 205 -9.88 7.01 -16.44
N ASN A 206 -8.95 7.68 -15.75
CA ASN A 206 -7.96 8.57 -16.35
C ASN A 206 -6.59 7.90 -16.57
N ALA A 207 -6.43 6.64 -16.14
CA ALA A 207 -5.17 5.90 -16.09
C ALA A 207 -3.97 6.68 -15.48
N SER A 208 -4.25 7.61 -14.54
CA SER A 208 -3.29 8.64 -14.12
C SER A 208 -3.03 8.65 -12.61
N CYS A 209 -1.82 9.07 -12.22
CA CYS A 209 -1.44 9.24 -10.82
C CYS A 209 -2.02 10.57 -10.31
N VAL A 210 -2.91 10.51 -9.32
CA VAL A 210 -3.57 11.69 -8.72
C VAL A 210 -2.72 12.26 -7.59
N GLN A 211 -2.12 11.40 -6.76
CA GLN A 211 -1.23 11.79 -5.67
C GLN A 211 -0.04 10.81 -5.54
N VAL A 212 1.06 11.30 -4.97
CA VAL A 212 2.26 10.51 -4.64
C VAL A 212 2.66 10.80 -3.20
N VAL A 213 2.26 9.94 -2.28
CA VAL A 213 2.59 10.04 -0.85
C VAL A 213 4.00 9.52 -0.63
N ARG A 214 4.82 10.29 0.09
CA ARG A 214 6.17 9.91 0.55
C ARG A 214 6.15 9.88 2.07
N ALA A 215 5.78 8.73 2.62
CA ALA A 215 5.72 8.52 4.05
C ALA A 215 6.97 7.82 4.61
N HIS A 216 7.79 7.23 3.75
CA HIS A 216 8.93 6.39 4.12
C HIS A 216 10.18 6.81 3.35
N GLU A 217 11.35 6.55 3.95
CA GLU A 217 12.65 6.64 3.27
C GLU A 217 13.08 5.28 2.68
N GLY A 218 12.47 4.21 3.16
CA GLY A 218 12.75 2.83 2.81
C GLY A 218 11.73 2.20 1.87
N SER A 219 11.87 0.90 1.61
CA SER A 219 10.93 0.15 0.79
C SER A 219 9.56 0.09 1.46
N VAL A 220 8.47 0.39 0.75
CA VAL A 220 7.13 0.19 1.30
C VAL A 220 6.75 -1.29 1.14
N THR A 221 6.55 -1.96 2.27
CA THR A 221 6.41 -3.43 2.39
C THR A 221 4.97 -3.87 2.60
N GLY A 222 4.13 -3.01 3.18
CA GLY A 222 2.71 -3.25 3.40
C GLY A 222 1.89 -2.00 3.09
N LEU A 223 0.66 -2.22 2.62
CA LEU A 223 -0.32 -1.20 2.29
C LEU A 223 -1.71 -1.72 2.64
N SER A 224 -2.50 -0.94 3.37
CA SER A 224 -3.86 -1.33 3.77
C SER A 224 -4.79 -0.12 3.81
N LEU A 225 -5.98 -0.26 3.22
CA LEU A 225 -7.01 0.78 3.23
C LEU A 225 -7.79 0.73 4.56
N HIS A 226 -7.96 1.89 5.19
CA HIS A 226 -8.80 2.01 6.37
C HIS A 226 -10.29 1.81 6.02
N ALA A 227 -11.05 1.18 6.92
CA ALA A 227 -12.44 0.78 6.67
C ALA A 227 -13.44 1.94 6.41
N THR A 228 -13.03 3.20 6.57
CA THR A 228 -13.81 4.38 6.10
C THR A 228 -13.67 4.64 4.59
N GLY A 229 -12.55 4.27 3.98
CA GLY A 229 -12.19 4.57 2.59
C GLY A 229 -11.30 5.80 2.38
N ASP A 230 -11.09 6.66 3.38
CA ASP A 230 -10.37 7.95 3.21
C ASP A 230 -8.86 7.89 3.55
N TYR A 231 -8.38 6.84 4.21
CA TYR A 231 -7.03 6.79 4.76
C TYR A 231 -6.28 5.50 4.43
N LEU A 232 -4.97 5.59 4.19
CA LEU A 232 -4.07 4.45 3.99
C LEU A 232 -3.16 4.27 5.20
N LEU A 233 -2.98 3.01 5.62
CA LEU A 233 -1.87 2.54 6.43
C LEU A 233 -0.78 2.02 5.51
N SER A 234 0.47 2.36 5.80
CA SER A 234 1.65 1.77 5.17
C SER A 234 2.69 1.33 6.20
N SER A 235 3.51 0.35 5.83
CA SER A 235 4.68 -0.10 6.60
C SER A 235 5.91 -0.19 5.70
N SER A 236 7.10 -0.08 6.28
CA SER A 236 8.35 -0.07 5.53
C SER A 236 9.52 -0.76 6.24
N ASP A 237 10.53 -1.12 5.46
CA ASP A 237 11.85 -1.50 5.99
C ASP A 237 12.56 -0.34 6.71
N ASP A 238 12.08 0.91 6.58
CA ASP A 238 12.51 2.06 7.40
C ASP A 238 12.09 1.97 8.89
N GLN A 239 11.43 0.87 9.29
CA GLN A 239 10.96 0.52 10.64
C GLN A 239 9.70 1.25 11.09
N TYR A 240 9.23 2.25 10.33
CA TYR A 240 8.01 2.98 10.66
C TYR A 240 6.78 2.36 9.99
N TRP A 241 5.64 2.54 10.64
CA TRP A 241 4.34 2.59 9.97
C TRP A 241 3.87 4.04 9.85
N ALA A 242 3.00 4.31 8.88
CA ALA A 242 2.44 5.63 8.67
C ALA A 242 0.96 5.57 8.29
N PHE A 243 0.22 6.61 8.68
CA PHE A 243 -1.20 6.79 8.36
C PHE A 243 -1.36 8.07 7.54
N SER A 244 -1.94 7.95 6.34
CA SER A 244 -1.99 9.03 5.34
C SER A 244 -3.40 9.25 4.81
N ASP A 245 -3.75 10.52 4.56
CA ASP A 245 -5.00 10.93 3.92
C ASP A 245 -4.91 10.80 2.40
N ILE A 246 -5.85 10.07 1.81
CA ILE A 246 -5.94 9.81 0.37
C ILE A 246 -6.31 11.07 -0.41
N GLN A 247 -7.15 11.93 0.17
CA GLN A 247 -7.71 13.09 -0.52
C GLN A 247 -6.71 14.25 -0.63
N THR A 248 -5.86 14.43 0.39
CA THR A 248 -4.81 15.47 0.40
C THR A 248 -3.40 14.94 0.11
N GLY A 249 -3.19 13.62 0.15
CA GLY A 249 -1.87 12.99 0.02
C GLY A 249 -0.94 13.22 1.21
N ARG A 250 -1.44 13.76 2.33
CA ARG A 250 -0.64 14.12 3.52
C ARG A 250 -0.47 12.95 4.48
N VAL A 251 0.69 12.88 5.10
CA VAL A 251 0.96 11.96 6.22
C VAL A 251 0.42 12.59 7.51
N LEU A 252 -0.52 11.91 8.16
CA LEU A 252 -1.16 12.35 9.41
C LEU A 252 -0.34 11.94 10.64
N THR A 253 0.27 10.76 10.60
CA THR A 253 1.24 10.30 11.60
C THR A 253 2.22 9.30 11.00
N LYS A 254 3.45 9.29 11.51
CA LYS A 254 4.51 8.31 11.23
C LYS A 254 5.10 7.89 12.57
N VAL A 255 5.19 6.59 12.83
CA VAL A 255 5.47 6.03 14.17
C VAL A 255 6.34 4.77 14.04
N THR A 256 7.28 4.58 14.95
CA THR A 256 8.12 3.39 15.09
C THR A 256 8.02 2.85 16.52
N ASP A 257 8.56 1.65 16.75
CA ASP A 257 8.72 1.07 18.08
C ASP A 257 10.14 1.36 18.58
N GLU A 258 10.30 2.41 19.39
CA GLU A 258 11.59 2.84 19.95
C GLU A 258 12.30 1.72 20.75
N SER A 259 11.55 0.72 21.25
CA SER A 259 12.10 -0.41 22.00
C SER A 259 12.65 -1.53 21.10
N SER A 260 12.29 -1.53 19.82
CA SER A 260 12.50 -2.65 18.89
C SER A 260 12.51 -2.11 17.45
N GLY A 261 13.63 -1.46 17.11
CA GLY A 261 13.94 -0.92 15.78
C GLY A 261 14.18 -2.02 14.75
N CYS A 262 13.11 -2.67 14.32
CA CYS A 262 13.10 -3.74 13.33
C CYS A 262 12.30 -3.35 12.09
N ALA A 263 12.80 -3.70 10.91
CA ALA A 263 12.14 -3.48 9.64
C ALA A 263 10.75 -4.18 9.61
N LEU A 264 9.73 -3.45 9.15
CA LEU A 264 8.38 -3.98 9.01
C LEU A 264 8.23 -4.65 7.64
N THR A 265 7.63 -5.84 7.60
CA THR A 265 7.56 -6.69 6.40
C THR A 265 6.17 -6.71 5.76
N CYS A 266 5.12 -6.44 6.52
CA CYS A 266 3.75 -6.35 6.05
C CYS A 266 2.88 -5.60 7.09
N ALA A 267 1.75 -5.04 6.65
CA ALA A 267 0.76 -4.44 7.54
C ALA A 267 -0.66 -4.58 7.01
N GLN A 268 -1.63 -4.79 7.90
CA GLN A 268 -3.05 -4.86 7.57
C GLN A 268 -3.92 -4.27 8.70
N PHE A 269 -4.96 -3.52 8.33
CA PHE A 269 -6.01 -3.14 9.28
C PHE A 269 -6.85 -4.33 9.74
N HIS A 270 -7.30 -4.28 11.00
CA HIS A 270 -8.43 -5.07 11.47
C HIS A 270 -9.74 -4.56 10.85
N PRO A 271 -10.75 -5.40 10.57
CA PRO A 271 -12.05 -4.99 9.99
C PRO A 271 -12.90 -3.98 10.79
N ASP A 272 -12.43 -3.49 11.94
CA ASP A 272 -13.04 -2.35 12.67
C ASP A 272 -12.23 -1.05 12.54
N GLY A 273 -11.04 -1.09 11.93
CA GLY A 273 -10.21 0.09 11.63
C GLY A 273 -9.40 0.67 12.81
N LEU A 274 -9.85 0.50 14.06
CA LEU A 274 -9.17 1.05 15.25
C LEU A 274 -7.79 0.44 15.56
N ILE A 275 -7.57 -0.80 15.15
CA ILE A 275 -6.30 -1.51 15.35
C ILE A 275 -5.79 -2.08 14.03
N PHE A 276 -4.49 -2.32 13.96
CA PHE A 276 -3.84 -2.98 12.85
C PHE A 276 -2.68 -3.86 13.32
N GLY A 277 -2.28 -4.82 12.49
CA GLY A 277 -1.14 -5.69 12.72
C GLY A 277 -0.01 -5.34 11.78
N THR A 278 1.22 -5.30 12.30
CA THR A 278 2.46 -5.19 11.50
C THR A 278 3.34 -6.41 11.75
N GLY A 279 3.82 -7.04 10.68
CA GLY A 279 4.83 -8.09 10.74
C GLY A 279 6.23 -7.49 10.71
N THR A 280 7.19 -8.17 11.32
CA THR A 280 8.61 -7.73 11.39
C THR A 280 9.56 -8.76 10.78
N MET A 281 10.79 -8.32 10.52
CA MET A 281 11.89 -9.24 10.19
C MET A 281 12.37 -10.09 11.40
N ASP A 282 12.15 -9.65 12.64
CA ASP A 282 12.55 -10.37 13.86
C ASP A 282 11.50 -11.39 14.38
N SER A 283 10.65 -11.90 13.48
CA SER A 283 9.64 -12.95 13.76
C SER A 283 8.52 -12.54 14.73
N GLN A 284 8.27 -11.25 14.91
CA GLN A 284 7.22 -10.72 15.78
C GLN A 284 6.04 -10.19 14.96
N ILE A 285 4.82 -10.38 15.48
CA ILE A 285 3.65 -9.61 15.05
C ILE A 285 3.31 -8.60 16.14
N LYS A 286 3.32 -7.32 15.78
CA LYS A 286 2.97 -6.21 16.67
C LYS A 286 1.55 -5.73 16.33
N ILE A 287 0.71 -5.58 17.34
CA ILE A 287 -0.66 -5.04 17.22
C ILE A 287 -0.67 -3.63 17.78
N TRP A 288 -1.14 -2.69 16.98
CA TRP A 288 -1.13 -1.27 17.29
C TRP A 288 -2.54 -0.73 17.47
N ASP A 289 -2.72 0.16 18.45
CA ASP A 289 -3.89 1.04 18.51
C ASP A 289 -3.62 2.30 17.68
N LEU A 290 -4.46 2.57 16.67
CA LEU A 290 -4.29 3.70 15.77
C LEU A 290 -4.46 5.05 16.47
N LYS A 291 -5.34 5.15 17.47
CA LYS A 291 -5.65 6.41 18.16
C LYS A 291 -4.55 6.78 19.14
N GLU A 292 -4.14 5.84 19.98
CA GLU A 292 -3.09 6.07 20.97
C GLU A 292 -1.68 6.05 20.34
N ARG A 293 -1.53 5.41 19.16
CA ARG A 293 -0.27 5.17 18.43
C ARG A 293 0.71 4.26 19.18
N THR A 294 0.20 3.38 20.04
CA THR A 294 0.99 2.49 20.88
C THR A 294 0.86 1.04 20.44
N ASN A 295 1.93 0.27 20.65
CA ASN A 295 1.92 -1.19 20.55
C ASN A 295 1.16 -1.74 21.78
N VAL A 296 0.01 -2.37 21.54
CA VAL A 296 -0.91 -2.88 22.59
C VAL A 296 -0.82 -4.39 22.81
N ALA A 297 -0.26 -5.14 21.86
CA ALA A 297 0.02 -6.57 22.02
C ALA A 297 1.10 -7.05 21.04
N ASN A 298 1.95 -7.97 21.50
CA ASN A 298 2.93 -8.66 20.67
C ASN A 298 2.63 -10.17 20.65
N PHE A 299 2.74 -10.80 19.48
CA PHE A 299 2.58 -12.25 19.31
C PHE A 299 3.92 -12.89 18.92
N PRO A 300 4.74 -13.34 19.90
CA PRO A 300 5.96 -14.08 19.65
C PRO A 300 5.68 -15.56 19.34
N GLY A 301 6.50 -16.19 18.50
CA GLY A 301 6.46 -17.64 18.26
C GLY A 301 6.61 -18.11 16.81
N HIS A 302 6.85 -17.20 15.86
CA HIS A 302 7.44 -17.56 14.56
C HIS A 302 8.98 -17.67 14.66
N SER A 303 9.59 -18.31 13.66
CA SER A 303 11.04 -18.52 13.55
C SER A 303 11.58 -18.10 12.18
N GLY A 304 11.28 -16.86 11.77
CA GLY A 304 11.67 -16.25 10.51
C GLY A 304 10.89 -14.95 10.26
N PRO A 305 11.30 -14.11 9.29
CA PRO A 305 10.56 -12.91 8.91
C PRO A 305 9.08 -13.22 8.66
N ILE A 306 8.19 -12.37 9.20
CA ILE A 306 6.75 -12.48 8.95
C ILE A 306 6.50 -12.11 7.49
N THR A 307 5.84 -12.97 6.71
CA THR A 307 5.61 -12.75 5.28
C THR A 307 4.25 -12.14 4.99
N SER A 308 3.22 -12.52 5.77
CA SER A 308 1.86 -12.05 5.56
C SER A 308 1.01 -12.15 6.84
N ILE A 309 0.02 -11.28 6.94
CA ILE A 309 -0.93 -11.16 8.05
C ILE A 309 -2.32 -10.99 7.45
N ALA A 310 -3.29 -11.76 7.94
CA ALA A 310 -4.70 -11.65 7.58
C ALA A 310 -5.58 -11.60 8.84
N PHE A 311 -6.36 -10.53 9.01
CA PHE A 311 -7.45 -10.47 9.97
C PHE A 311 -8.70 -11.14 9.40
N SER A 312 -9.41 -11.88 10.25
CA SER A 312 -10.67 -12.52 9.88
C SER A 312 -11.84 -11.56 10.04
N GLU A 313 -12.77 -11.59 9.09
CA GLU A 313 -14.05 -10.86 9.10
C GLU A 313 -15.00 -11.22 10.28
N ASN A 314 -14.60 -12.16 11.13
CA ASN A 314 -15.24 -12.41 12.43
C ASN A 314 -14.76 -11.44 13.55
N GLY A 315 -13.71 -10.65 13.33
CA GLY A 315 -13.18 -9.66 14.28
C GLY A 315 -12.47 -10.23 15.51
N TYR A 316 -12.17 -11.53 15.53
CA TYR A 316 -11.56 -12.23 16.66
C TYR A 316 -10.33 -13.06 16.30
N TYR A 317 -10.20 -13.49 15.05
CA TYR A 317 -9.06 -14.30 14.59
C TYR A 317 -8.10 -13.50 13.72
N LEU A 318 -6.82 -13.76 13.93
CA LEU A 318 -5.72 -13.30 13.10
C LEU A 318 -4.94 -14.54 12.61
N ALA A 319 -4.67 -14.61 11.31
CA ALA A 319 -3.74 -15.56 10.72
C ALA A 319 -2.43 -14.86 10.36
N THR A 320 -1.31 -15.50 10.66
CA THR A 320 0.04 -14.96 10.41
C THR A 320 0.91 -16.04 9.80
N ALA A 321 1.73 -15.68 8.83
CA ALA A 321 2.68 -16.57 8.18
C ALA A 321 4.09 -15.97 8.22
N ALA A 322 5.09 -16.83 8.21
CA ALA A 322 6.50 -16.45 8.16
C ALA A 322 7.28 -17.42 7.27
N ASP A 323 8.57 -17.13 7.06
CA ASP A 323 9.50 -18.04 6.39
C ASP A 323 9.76 -19.36 7.19
N ASP A 324 9.12 -19.56 8.36
CA ASP A 324 9.16 -20.80 9.16
C ASP A 324 8.22 -21.91 8.64
N SER A 325 7.67 -21.77 7.43
CA SER A 325 6.70 -22.67 6.79
C SER A 325 5.48 -22.99 7.67
N SER A 326 5.10 -22.07 8.58
CA SER A 326 3.95 -22.26 9.46
C SER A 326 2.96 -21.10 9.37
N VAL A 327 1.67 -21.43 9.47
CA VAL A 327 0.57 -20.46 9.59
C VAL A 327 0.02 -20.56 11.02
N LYS A 328 0.15 -19.47 11.77
CA LYS A 328 -0.25 -19.38 13.17
C LYS A 328 -1.55 -18.60 13.32
N LEU A 329 -2.45 -19.10 14.15
CA LEU A 329 -3.82 -18.61 14.31
C LEU A 329 -4.04 -18.17 15.76
N TRP A 330 -4.41 -16.89 15.92
CA TRP A 330 -4.44 -16.19 17.20
C TRP A 330 -5.87 -15.74 17.53
N ASP A 331 -6.29 -15.90 18.79
CA ASP A 331 -7.55 -15.33 19.31
C ASP A 331 -7.24 -13.98 19.96
N LEU A 332 -7.62 -12.89 19.31
CA LEU A 332 -7.30 -11.51 19.72
C LEU A 332 -7.87 -11.15 21.09
N ARG A 333 -8.90 -11.86 21.59
CA ARG A 333 -9.47 -11.65 22.93
C ARG A 333 -8.70 -12.36 24.03
N LYS A 334 -7.87 -13.35 23.66
CA LYS A 334 -7.04 -14.15 24.58
C LYS A 334 -5.55 -13.87 24.44
N LEU A 335 -5.17 -13.14 23.38
CA LEU A 335 -3.80 -12.80 22.99
C LEU A 335 -2.87 -14.03 22.92
N LYS A 336 -3.38 -15.14 22.35
CA LYS A 336 -2.69 -16.44 22.31
C LYS A 336 -2.92 -17.17 21.00
N ASN A 337 -1.88 -17.87 20.55
CA ASN A 337 -2.02 -18.90 19.52
C ASN A 337 -2.94 -20.00 20.04
N PHE A 338 -3.93 -20.40 19.25
CA PHE A 338 -4.81 -21.53 19.57
C PHE A 338 -4.63 -22.70 18.59
N LYS A 339 -3.99 -22.45 17.44
CA LYS A 339 -3.67 -23.44 16.41
C LYS A 339 -2.44 -22.96 15.64
N THR A 340 -1.50 -23.87 15.41
CA THR A 340 -0.49 -23.74 14.37
C THR A 340 -0.81 -24.76 13.29
N LEU A 341 -0.74 -24.34 12.03
CA LEU A 341 -0.71 -25.20 10.85
C LEU A 341 0.75 -25.24 10.41
N GLN A 342 1.40 -26.39 10.58
CA GLN A 342 2.74 -26.60 10.04
C GLN A 342 2.57 -27.15 8.63
N LEU A 343 3.14 -26.45 7.65
CA LEU A 343 3.23 -26.91 6.27
C LEU A 343 4.55 -27.67 6.09
N ASP A 344 4.76 -28.27 4.92
CA ASP A 344 6.04 -28.91 4.59
C ASP A 344 7.19 -27.91 4.68
N ASN A 345 8.39 -28.37 5.09
CA ASN A 345 9.55 -27.52 5.41
C ASN A 345 10.09 -26.64 4.26
N ASN A 346 9.56 -26.81 3.04
CA ASN A 346 9.91 -26.05 1.84
C ASN A 346 8.70 -25.21 1.32
N PHE A 347 7.62 -25.07 2.10
CA PHE A 347 6.44 -24.32 1.69
C PHE A 347 6.58 -22.85 2.10
N GLU A 348 7.01 -22.01 1.17
CA GLU A 348 7.03 -20.56 1.37
C GLU A 348 5.61 -20.00 1.28
N VAL A 349 5.08 -19.37 2.33
CA VAL A 349 3.81 -18.61 2.26
C VAL A 349 4.12 -17.14 2.00
N LYS A 350 3.50 -16.54 0.96
CA LYS A 350 3.69 -15.11 0.60
C LYS A 350 2.41 -14.28 0.73
N SER A 351 1.23 -14.91 0.72
CA SER A 351 -0.06 -14.24 0.84
C SER A 351 -1.00 -15.02 1.76
N LEU A 352 -1.69 -14.31 2.66
CA LEU A 352 -2.81 -14.81 3.45
C LEU A 352 -4.05 -13.94 3.18
N ILE A 353 -5.22 -14.56 3.03
CA ILE A 353 -6.49 -13.84 2.96
C ILE A 353 -7.66 -14.67 3.52
N PHE A 354 -8.54 -14.04 4.31
CA PHE A 354 -9.84 -14.62 4.67
C PHE A 354 -10.90 -14.24 3.64
N ASP A 355 -11.90 -15.09 3.42
CA ASP A 355 -13.09 -14.69 2.65
C ASP A 355 -13.94 -13.66 3.42
N GLN A 356 -14.88 -13.00 2.73
CA GLN A 356 -15.69 -11.90 3.30
C GLN A 356 -16.65 -12.35 4.43
N SER A 357 -16.82 -13.65 4.67
CA SER A 357 -17.52 -14.23 5.82
C SER A 357 -16.60 -14.70 6.96
N GLY A 358 -15.31 -14.91 6.70
CA GLY A 358 -14.36 -15.51 7.65
C GLY A 358 -14.50 -17.03 7.82
N THR A 359 -15.14 -17.71 6.86
CA THR A 359 -15.34 -19.17 6.81
C THR A 359 -14.16 -19.90 6.17
N TYR A 360 -13.42 -19.26 5.25
CA TYR A 360 -12.31 -19.82 4.48
C TYR A 360 -11.01 -18.98 4.56
N LEU A 361 -9.87 -19.64 4.33
CA LEU A 361 -8.49 -19.10 4.25
C LEU A 361 -7.63 -20.11 3.46
N ALA A 362 -7.05 -19.89 2.28
CA ALA A 362 -6.66 -18.63 1.66
C ALA A 362 -5.14 -18.41 1.83
N LEU A 363 -4.34 -19.45 1.52
CA LEU A 363 -2.88 -19.39 1.48
C LEU A 363 -2.42 -19.27 0.02
N GLY A 364 -1.56 -18.30 -0.27
CA GLY A 364 -0.77 -18.21 -1.49
C GLY A 364 0.71 -18.34 -1.17
N GLY A 365 1.40 -19.27 -1.82
CA GLY A 365 2.79 -19.59 -1.51
C GLY A 365 3.45 -20.43 -2.59
N THR A 366 4.19 -21.47 -2.22
CA THR A 366 4.65 -22.51 -3.15
C THR A 366 3.50 -22.98 -4.06
N ASP A 367 2.34 -23.24 -3.46
CA ASP A 367 1.06 -23.52 -4.12
C ASP A 367 -0.06 -22.60 -3.60
N VAL A 368 -1.29 -22.77 -4.10
CA VAL A 368 -2.51 -22.22 -3.47
C VAL A 368 -3.17 -23.30 -2.61
N GLN A 369 -3.48 -22.98 -1.34
CA GLN A 369 -4.25 -23.88 -0.46
C GLN A 369 -5.43 -23.16 0.20
N ILE A 370 -6.54 -23.88 0.37
CA ILE A 370 -7.77 -23.34 0.97
C ILE A 370 -8.26 -24.25 2.09
N TYR A 371 -8.40 -23.67 3.28
CA TYR A 371 -8.81 -24.28 4.53
C TYR A 371 -10.17 -23.74 4.99
N ILE A 372 -10.93 -24.56 5.71
CA ILE A 372 -12.15 -24.13 6.40
C ILE A 372 -11.86 -23.76 7.87
N CYS A 373 -12.10 -22.50 8.22
CA CYS A 373 -11.80 -21.90 9.53
C CYS A 373 -12.56 -22.52 10.71
N LYS A 374 -13.57 -23.35 10.45
CA LYS A 374 -14.33 -24.09 11.46
C LYS A 374 -13.58 -25.30 12.01
N GLN A 375 -12.77 -25.96 11.18
CA GLN A 375 -12.03 -27.19 11.52
C GLN A 375 -10.51 -27.05 11.33
N TRP A 376 -10.07 -26.04 10.58
CA TRP A 376 -8.69 -25.83 10.13
C TRP A 376 -8.14 -27.05 9.37
N THR A 377 -9.01 -27.62 8.52
CA THR A 377 -8.70 -28.65 7.54
C THR A 377 -8.64 -28.03 6.15
N GLU A 378 -7.69 -28.47 5.34
CA GLU A 378 -7.61 -28.18 3.91
C GLU A 378 -8.84 -28.75 3.16
N ILE A 379 -9.25 -28.09 2.09
CA ILE A 379 -10.31 -28.51 1.16
C ILE A 379 -9.79 -28.58 -0.29
N LEU A 380 -8.86 -27.68 -0.64
CA LEU A 380 -8.27 -27.56 -1.97
C LEU A 380 -6.77 -27.26 -1.87
N HIS A 381 -6.04 -27.81 -2.83
CA HIS A 381 -4.63 -27.54 -3.11
C HIS A 381 -4.49 -27.44 -4.64
N PHE A 382 -4.01 -26.29 -5.15
CA PHE A 382 -3.76 -26.06 -6.57
C PHE A 382 -2.27 -25.86 -6.83
N THR A 383 -1.67 -26.82 -7.53
CA THR A 383 -0.26 -26.79 -7.97
C THR A 383 -0.12 -26.28 -9.42
N GLU A 384 -1.03 -25.37 -9.82
CA GLU A 384 -1.19 -24.94 -11.23
C GLU A 384 -0.20 -23.83 -11.63
N HIS A 385 0.36 -23.09 -10.68
CA HIS A 385 1.39 -22.07 -10.95
C HIS A 385 2.76 -22.73 -11.11
N SER A 386 3.54 -22.31 -12.12
CA SER A 386 4.87 -22.91 -12.38
C SER A 386 6.00 -22.27 -11.56
N GLY A 387 5.67 -21.72 -10.39
CA GLY A 387 6.54 -20.92 -9.52
C GLY A 387 5.71 -20.15 -8.50
N LEU A 388 6.35 -19.60 -7.45
CA LEU A 388 5.66 -19.06 -6.27
C LEU A 388 4.44 -18.18 -6.61
N THR A 389 3.31 -18.52 -5.99
CA THR A 389 2.11 -17.70 -5.93
C THR A 389 2.35 -16.53 -4.97
N THR A 390 2.18 -15.30 -5.46
CA THR A 390 2.47 -14.06 -4.74
C THR A 390 1.24 -13.41 -4.14
N GLY A 391 0.05 -13.71 -4.68
CA GLY A 391 -1.23 -13.18 -4.22
C GLY A 391 -2.37 -14.15 -4.50
N VAL A 392 -3.32 -14.24 -3.58
CA VAL A 392 -4.56 -15.00 -3.71
C VAL A 392 -5.72 -14.14 -3.19
N ALA A 393 -6.88 -14.19 -3.83
CA ALA A 393 -8.06 -13.43 -3.43
C ALA A 393 -9.38 -14.18 -3.70
N PHE A 394 -10.36 -14.01 -2.81
CA PHE A 394 -11.70 -14.59 -2.95
C PHE A 394 -12.64 -13.64 -3.69
N GLY A 395 -13.20 -14.10 -4.82
CA GLY A 395 -14.33 -13.44 -5.47
C GLY A 395 -15.59 -13.44 -4.59
N HIS A 396 -16.60 -12.63 -4.97
CA HIS A 396 -17.79 -12.41 -4.15
C HIS A 396 -18.45 -13.72 -3.69
N HIS A 397 -18.62 -13.89 -2.37
CA HIS A 397 -19.14 -15.11 -1.74
C HIS A 397 -18.36 -16.40 -2.10
N ALA A 398 -17.04 -16.28 -2.31
CA ALA A 398 -16.14 -17.35 -2.73
C ALA A 398 -16.53 -18.05 -4.05
N LYS A 399 -17.38 -17.43 -4.88
CA LYS A 399 -17.88 -17.99 -6.17
C LYS A 399 -16.77 -18.25 -7.19
N PHE A 400 -15.58 -17.66 -6.99
CA PHE A 400 -14.32 -18.05 -7.60
C PHE A 400 -13.16 -17.65 -6.68
N ILE A 401 -11.97 -18.19 -6.93
CA ILE A 401 -10.70 -17.70 -6.39
C ILE A 401 -9.84 -17.18 -7.55
N ALA A 402 -9.13 -16.08 -7.32
CA ALA A 402 -8.09 -15.57 -8.20
C ALA A 402 -6.71 -15.78 -7.54
N SER A 403 -5.68 -16.09 -8.33
CA SER A 403 -4.29 -16.10 -7.86
C SER A 403 -3.32 -15.53 -8.89
N THR A 404 -2.21 -14.97 -8.42
CA THR A 404 -1.13 -14.42 -9.25
C THR A 404 0.21 -15.03 -8.88
N GLY A 405 1.06 -15.31 -9.87
CA GLY A 405 2.33 -16.00 -9.65
C GLY A 405 3.56 -15.34 -10.29
N MET A 406 4.73 -15.82 -9.85
CA MET A 406 6.03 -15.52 -10.45
C MET A 406 6.14 -15.96 -11.92
N ASP A 407 5.27 -16.88 -12.35
CA ASP A 407 5.16 -17.35 -13.74
C ASP A 407 4.60 -16.29 -14.74
N ARG A 408 4.10 -15.15 -14.23
CA ARG A 408 3.41 -14.04 -14.94
C ARG A 408 1.95 -14.32 -15.33
N SER A 409 1.29 -15.28 -14.69
CA SER A 409 -0.13 -15.56 -14.89
C SER A 409 -1.02 -15.00 -13.78
N LEU A 410 -2.23 -14.58 -14.17
CA LEU A 410 -3.41 -14.43 -13.32
C LEU A 410 -4.33 -15.62 -13.60
N LYS A 411 -4.54 -16.50 -12.61
CA LYS A 411 -5.35 -17.72 -12.71
C LYS A 411 -6.67 -17.57 -11.98
N PHE A 412 -7.70 -18.23 -12.51
CA PHE A 412 -9.04 -18.29 -11.91
C PHE A 412 -9.47 -19.73 -11.65
N TYR A 413 -10.03 -19.97 -10.47
CA TYR A 413 -10.58 -21.26 -10.07
C TYR A 413 -12.06 -21.13 -9.71
N SER A 414 -12.90 -21.96 -10.32
CA SER A 414 -14.33 -22.08 -10.01
C SER A 414 -14.84 -23.50 -10.26
N LEU A 415 -16.12 -23.73 -9.98
CA LEU A 415 -16.85 -24.98 -10.24
C LEU A 415 -16.92 -25.35 -11.73
#